data_AF-A0A3S3K891-F1
#
_entry.id   AF-A0A3S3K891-F1
#
_cell.length_a   1.000
_cell.length_b   1.000
_cell.length_c   1.000
_cell.angle_alpha   90.00
_cell.angle_beta   90.00
_cell.angle_gamma   90.00
#
_symmetry.space_group_name_H-M   'P 1'
#
loop_
_entity.id
_entity.type
_entity.pdbx_description
1 polymer ?
#
loop_
_entity_poly.entity_id
_entity_poly.type
_entity_poly.pdbx_seq_one_letter_code
_entity_poly.pdbx_strand_id
1 'polypeptide(L)'
;MLAKLIAAMCATAAGSFALACSVPAEPAPRFEVRVVTYDGQLHIAGSGDDCRAAWQGAQGHVPRDWQSIECVDATAPRFAFHF
;
A
#
# COMPACT_ATOMS: atom_id res chain seq x y z
N MET A 1 40.79 20.13 -8.02
CA MET A 1 39.34 20.37 -8.23
C MET A 1 38.50 19.10 -8.04
N LEU A 2 38.95 17.93 -8.50
CA LEU A 2 38.25 16.63 -8.37
C LEU A 2 37.90 16.24 -6.91
N ALA A 3 38.81 16.45 -5.95
CA ALA A 3 38.57 16.11 -4.54
C ALA A 3 37.41 16.90 -3.88
N LYS A 4 37.16 18.13 -4.33
CA LYS A 4 36.03 18.94 -3.84
C LYS A 4 34.68 18.44 -4.39
N LEU A 5 34.67 17.91 -5.61
CA LEU A 5 33.47 17.33 -6.23
C LEU A 5 33.04 16.02 -5.56
N ILE A 6 33.99 15.17 -5.20
CA ILE A 6 33.71 13.89 -4.52
C ILE A 6 33.18 14.13 -3.11
N ALA A 7 33.80 15.05 -2.35
CA ALA A 7 33.34 15.40 -1.01
C ALA A 7 31.92 15.99 -1.01
N ALA A 8 31.58 16.80 -2.02
CA ALA A 8 30.22 17.31 -2.19
C ALA A 8 29.20 16.19 -2.46
N MET A 9 29.51 15.22 -3.34
CA MET A 9 28.62 14.08 -3.63
C MET A 9 28.35 13.20 -2.41
N CYS A 10 29.38 12.93 -1.60
CA CYS A 10 29.21 12.15 -0.37
C CYS A 10 28.33 12.87 0.67
N ALA A 11 28.47 14.20 0.78
CA ALA A 11 27.66 15.00 1.70
C ALA A 11 26.17 15.00 1.30
N THR A 12 25.88 15.10 0.00
CA THR A 12 24.49 15.04 -0.48
C THR A 12 23.86 13.67 -0.23
N ALA A 13 24.60 12.58 -0.50
CA ALA A 13 24.11 11.22 -0.31
C ALA A 13 23.80 10.90 1.18
N ALA A 14 24.67 11.33 2.10
CA ALA A 14 24.45 11.16 3.53
C ALA A 14 23.22 11.96 4.02
N GLY A 15 23.02 13.17 3.50
CA GLY A 15 21.85 14.00 3.82
C GLY A 15 20.54 13.37 3.34
N SER A 16 20.50 12.83 2.12
CA SER A 16 19.30 12.20 1.56
C SER A 16 18.87 10.96 2.34
N PHE A 17 19.84 10.13 2.78
CA PHE A 17 19.56 8.93 3.56
C PHE A 17 19.08 9.26 4.97
N ALA A 18 19.69 10.26 5.61
CA ALA A 18 19.24 10.73 6.94
C ALA A 18 17.79 11.24 6.90
N LEU A 19 17.39 11.96 5.84
CA LEU A 19 16.00 12.36 5.65
C LEU A 19 15.08 11.16 5.47
N ALA A 20 15.44 10.20 4.61
CA ALA A 20 14.63 9.00 4.39
C ALA A 20 14.40 8.18 5.67
N CYS A 21 15.42 8.03 6.51
CA CYS A 21 15.32 7.33 7.80
C CYS A 21 14.54 8.10 8.87
N SER A 22 14.34 9.41 8.69
CA SER A 22 13.60 10.26 9.64
C SER A 22 12.11 10.37 9.34
N VAL A 23 11.66 9.89 8.18
CA VAL A 23 10.23 9.86 7.85
C VAL A 23 9.56 8.78 8.69
N PRO A 24 8.62 9.11 9.58
CA PRO A 24 7.86 8.09 10.30
C PRO A 24 7.08 7.26 9.28
N ALA A 25 7.19 5.94 9.38
CA ALA A 25 6.36 5.06 8.57
C ALA A 25 4.88 5.33 8.89
N GLU A 26 4.08 5.64 7.87
CA GLU A 26 2.63 5.73 8.05
C GLU A 26 2.09 4.38 8.53
N PRO A 27 1.13 4.37 9.47
CA PRO A 27 0.50 3.14 9.91
C PRO A 27 -0.08 2.39 8.72
N ALA A 28 0.25 1.10 8.59
CA ALA A 28 -0.35 0.27 7.55
C ALA A 28 -1.87 0.22 7.74
N PRO A 29 -2.67 0.32 6.66
CA PRO A 29 -4.13 0.27 6.76
C PRO A 29 -4.56 -1.08 7.33
N ARG A 30 -5.59 -1.07 8.19
CA ARG A 30 -6.09 -2.27 8.86
C ARG A 30 -7.05 -3.06 7.98
N PHE A 31 -7.75 -2.41 7.06
CA PHE A 31 -8.77 -3.03 6.20
C PHE A 31 -8.53 -2.72 4.73
N GLU A 32 -8.90 -3.66 3.88
CA GLU A 32 -8.80 -3.59 2.42
C GLU A 32 -10.13 -4.03 1.79
N VAL A 33 -10.56 -3.33 0.75
CA VAL A 33 -11.62 -3.78 -0.16
C VAL A 33 -10.96 -4.57 -1.28
N ARG A 34 -11.18 -5.89 -1.28
CA ARG A 34 -10.69 -6.81 -2.30
C ARG A 34 -11.80 -7.10 -3.29
N VAL A 35 -11.48 -7.00 -4.56
CA VAL A 35 -12.38 -7.28 -5.68
C VAL A 35 -11.79 -8.41 -6.49
N VAL A 36 -12.59 -9.44 -6.77
CA VAL A 36 -12.24 -10.49 -7.71
C VAL A 36 -12.99 -10.24 -9.00
N THR A 37 -12.29 -10.19 -10.13
CA THR A 37 -12.89 -10.09 -11.47
C THR A 37 -13.35 -11.47 -11.97
N TYR A 38 -14.20 -11.52 -12.99
CA TYR A 38 -14.70 -12.81 -13.52
C TYR A 38 -13.61 -13.73 -14.11
N ASP A 39 -12.47 -13.18 -14.53
CA ASP A 39 -11.28 -13.93 -14.94
C ASP A 39 -10.42 -14.39 -13.75
N GLY A 40 -10.89 -14.18 -12.52
CA GLY A 40 -10.27 -14.66 -11.29
C GLY A 40 -9.11 -13.80 -10.78
N GLN A 41 -8.93 -12.58 -11.29
CA GLN A 41 -7.88 -11.68 -10.83
C GLN A 41 -8.32 -10.94 -9.55
N LEU A 42 -7.44 -10.91 -8.54
CA LEU A 42 -7.66 -10.21 -7.29
C LEU A 42 -7.08 -8.79 -7.36
N HIS A 43 -7.91 -7.79 -7.05
CA HIS A 43 -7.53 -6.38 -7.00
C HIS A 43 -7.84 -5.81 -5.62
N ILE A 44 -6.99 -4.90 -5.13
CA ILE A 44 -7.30 -4.07 -3.96
C ILE A 44 -7.87 -2.76 -4.48
N ALA A 45 -9.16 -2.55 -4.29
CA ALA A 45 -9.85 -1.35 -4.76
C ALA A 45 -9.72 -0.17 -3.78
N GLY A 46 -9.52 -0.44 -2.49
CA GLY A 46 -9.33 0.60 -1.47
C GLY A 46 -8.84 0.04 -0.14
N SER A 47 -8.35 0.92 0.73
CA SER A 47 -7.80 0.56 2.04
C SER A 47 -8.12 1.63 3.09
N GLY A 48 -8.21 1.25 4.36
CA GLY A 48 -8.49 2.20 5.44
C GLY A 48 -8.41 1.58 6.84
N ASP A 49 -8.67 2.40 7.86
CA ASP A 49 -8.64 1.99 9.27
C ASP A 49 -9.84 1.13 9.68
N ASP A 50 -10.93 1.22 8.91
CA ASP A 50 -12.12 0.39 9.00
C ASP A 50 -12.68 0.10 7.58
N CYS A 51 -13.66 -0.79 7.51
CA CYS A 51 -14.29 -1.13 6.22
C CYS A 51 -14.99 0.06 5.55
N ARG A 52 -15.53 1.01 6.31
CA ARG A 52 -16.19 2.19 5.73
C ARG A 52 -15.15 3.08 5.03
N ALA A 53 -14.03 3.34 5.69
CA ALA A 53 -12.92 4.11 5.14
C ALA A 53 -12.31 3.42 3.91
N ALA A 54 -12.11 2.09 3.98
CA ALA A 54 -11.64 1.31 2.84
C ALA A 54 -12.61 1.39 1.64
N TRP A 55 -13.91 1.34 1.90
CA TRP A 55 -14.94 1.54 0.86
C TRP A 55 -14.96 2.94 0.29
N GLN A 56 -14.76 3.98 1.11
CA GLN A 56 -14.65 5.36 0.63
C GLN A 56 -13.47 5.55 -0.31
N GLY A 57 -12.31 4.95 0.00
CA GLY A 57 -11.16 4.93 -0.91
C GLY A 57 -11.41 4.14 -2.19
N ALA A 58 -12.22 3.09 -2.10
CA ALA A 58 -12.61 2.28 -3.26
C ALA A 58 -13.62 2.97 -4.20
N GLN A 59 -14.33 4.01 -3.75
CA GLN A 59 -15.31 4.69 -4.59
C GLN A 59 -14.66 5.18 -5.89
N GLY A 60 -15.18 4.70 -7.03
CA GLY A 60 -14.66 5.02 -8.36
C GLY A 60 -13.54 4.11 -8.88
N HIS A 61 -12.91 3.29 -8.03
CA HIS A 61 -11.86 2.34 -8.42
C HIS A 61 -12.39 0.91 -8.57
N VAL A 62 -13.63 0.67 -8.20
CA VAL A 62 -14.23 -0.65 -8.32
C VAL A 62 -14.65 -0.93 -9.79
N PRO A 63 -14.10 -1.98 -10.44
CA PRO A 63 -14.51 -2.38 -11.78
C PRO A 63 -15.99 -2.80 -11.85
N ARG A 64 -16.59 -2.69 -13.04
CA ARG A 64 -17.98 -3.12 -13.28
C ARG A 64 -18.13 -4.65 -13.36
N ASP A 65 -17.07 -5.36 -13.72
CA ASP A 65 -17.09 -6.81 -14.03
C ASP A 65 -16.49 -7.67 -12.91
N TRP A 66 -16.96 -7.42 -11.69
CA TRP A 66 -16.59 -8.15 -10.48
C TRP A 66 -17.44 -9.41 -10.25
N GLN A 67 -16.78 -10.48 -9.82
CA GLN A 67 -17.41 -11.69 -9.31
C GLN A 67 -17.76 -11.54 -7.83
N SER A 68 -16.85 -10.97 -7.03
CA SER A 68 -17.04 -10.77 -5.59
C SER A 68 -16.32 -9.53 -5.08
N ILE A 69 -16.85 -8.97 -3.99
CA ILE A 69 -16.17 -7.93 -3.21
C ILE A 69 -16.30 -8.24 -1.74
N GLU A 70 -15.16 -8.12 -1.07
CA GLU A 70 -15.08 -8.37 0.34
C GLU A 70 -14.23 -7.27 0.97
N CYS A 71 -14.73 -6.69 2.06
CA CYS A 71 -13.86 -5.95 2.96
C CYS A 71 -13.23 -6.95 3.92
N VAL A 72 -11.91 -6.97 3.99
CA VAL A 72 -11.16 -7.90 4.84
C VAL A 72 -10.17 -7.15 5.71
N ASP A 73 -9.89 -7.71 6.88
CA ASP A 73 -8.78 -7.27 7.72
C ASP A 73 -7.46 -7.64 7.02
N ALA A 74 -6.65 -6.64 6.71
CA ALA A 74 -5.38 -6.77 6.00
C ALA A 74 -4.33 -7.52 6.85
N THR A 75 -4.51 -7.51 8.18
CA THR A 75 -3.64 -8.18 9.15
C THR A 75 -4.08 -9.61 9.46
N ALA A 76 -5.28 -10.01 9.04
CA ALA A 76 -5.75 -11.37 9.23
C ALA A 76 -4.94 -12.36 8.38
N PRO A 77 -4.57 -13.53 8.94
CA PRO A 77 -3.82 -14.55 8.22
C PRO A 77 -4.60 -15.02 6.99
N ARG A 78 -3.96 -14.93 5.82
CA ARG A 78 -4.54 -15.22 4.49
C ARG A 78 -4.91 -16.69 4.25
N PHE A 79 -4.76 -17.56 5.26
CA PHE A 79 -4.87 -19.02 5.14
C PHE A 79 -6.11 -19.61 5.83
N ALA A 80 -7.08 -18.78 6.23
CA ALA A 80 -8.27 -19.27 6.93
C ALA A 80 -9.41 -19.72 5.99
N PHE A 81 -9.12 -20.29 4.82
CA PHE A 81 -10.07 -21.11 4.06
C PHE A 81 -9.34 -22.20 3.29
N HIS A 82 -9.15 -23.34 3.97
CA HIS A 82 -9.04 -24.62 3.32
C HIS A 82 -10.17 -25.51 3.87
N PHE A 83 -11.11 -25.80 2.96
CA PHE A 83 -12.23 -26.77 3.04
C PHE A 83 -13.45 -26.36 3.87
#